data_AF-A0A3D2KIR2-F1
#
_entry.id   AF-A0A3D2KIR2-F1
#
_cell.length_a   1.000
_cell.length_b   1.000
_cell.length_c   1.000
_cell.angle_alpha   90.00
_cell.angle_beta   90.00
_cell.angle_gamma   90.00
#
_symmetry.space_group_name_H-M   'P 1'
#
loop_
_entity.id
_entity.type
_entity.pdbx_description
1 polymer ?
#
loop_
_entity_poly.entity_id
_entity_poly.type
_entity_poly.pdbx_seq_one_letter_code
_entity_poly.pdbx_strand_id
1 'polypeptide(L)'
;MKPSVFKKNPKSRETIDLSEAHGITRLLETRYDNVRAIQVLKNFAHDRDLSLAVTRLMDAYQDQARALEREAVRFRLKLPSKPPKDVKTSHELDIISDEFVYRTVVRDVQGDVFVLSRTVRTTTTNDRLRKLLCDFLR
;
A
#
# COMPACT_ATOMS: atom_id res chain seq x y z
N MET A 1 45.77 -5.54 16.74
CA MET A 1 44.32 -5.71 16.94
C MET A 1 43.60 -4.88 15.89
N LYS A 2 43.06 -5.49 14.81
CA LYS A 2 42.36 -4.75 13.75
C LYS A 2 40.99 -4.32 14.28
N PRO A 3 40.63 -3.02 14.31
CA PRO A 3 39.29 -2.63 14.72
C PRO A 3 38.30 -3.09 13.64
N SER A 4 37.37 -3.96 14.02
CA SER A 4 36.23 -4.33 13.18
C SER A 4 35.34 -3.09 13.00
N VAL A 5 35.25 -2.62 11.75
CA VAL A 5 34.47 -1.44 11.34
C VAL A 5 32.95 -1.66 11.49
N PHE A 6 32.52 -2.91 11.76
CA PHE A 6 31.11 -3.31 11.83
C PHE A 6 30.59 -3.52 13.25
N LYS A 7 31.05 -2.73 14.24
CA LYS A 7 30.29 -2.64 15.50
C LYS A 7 29.02 -1.85 15.22
N LYS A 8 27.90 -2.53 14.95
CA LYS A 8 26.55 -1.92 14.95
C LYS A 8 26.38 -1.22 16.30
N ASN A 9 26.45 0.11 16.29
CA ASN A 9 26.23 0.91 17.48
C ASN A 9 24.74 0.80 17.83
N PRO A 10 24.35 0.23 18.98
CA PRO A 10 22.94 0.02 19.34
C PRO A 10 22.15 1.34 19.47
N LYS A 11 22.85 2.50 19.42
CA LYS A 11 22.27 3.84 19.44
C LYS A 11 22.16 4.51 18.06
N SER A 12 22.59 3.89 16.96
CA SER A 12 22.39 4.49 15.63
C SER A 12 20.90 4.50 15.32
N ARG A 13 20.30 5.70 15.20
CA ARG A 13 18.94 5.83 14.68
C ARG A 13 18.90 5.18 13.30
N GLU A 14 17.91 4.34 13.09
CA GLU A 14 17.64 3.76 11.78
C GLU A 14 17.37 4.89 10.78
N THR A 15 18.06 4.84 9.65
CA THR A 15 17.93 5.80 8.56
C THR A 15 17.40 5.10 7.31
N ILE A 16 16.92 5.90 6.37
CA ILE A 16 16.53 5.45 5.03
C ILE A 16 17.22 6.31 4.00
N ASP A 17 17.45 5.75 2.82
CA ASP A 17 17.91 6.52 1.66
C ASP A 17 16.75 7.20 0.90
N LEU A 18 17.08 7.99 -0.12
CA LEU A 18 16.10 8.70 -0.92
C LEU A 18 15.14 7.76 -1.68
N SER A 19 15.63 6.61 -2.13
CA SER A 19 14.81 5.63 -2.86
C SER A 19 13.79 4.97 -1.93
N GLU A 20 14.20 4.64 -0.72
CA GLU A 20 13.35 4.08 0.33
C GLU A 20 12.29 5.10 0.81
N ALA A 21 12.70 6.36 0.99
CA ALA A 21 11.76 7.45 1.32
C ALA A 21 10.72 7.65 0.21
N HIS A 22 11.16 7.67 -1.05
CA HIS A 22 10.25 7.74 -2.19
C HIS A 22 9.33 6.50 -2.26
N GLY A 23 9.87 5.32 -1.99
CA GLY A 23 9.14 4.06 -1.96
C GLY A 23 8.00 4.05 -0.95
N ILE A 24 8.25 4.52 0.28
CA ILE A 24 7.21 4.64 1.32
C ILE A 24 6.09 5.58 0.85
N THR A 25 6.45 6.79 0.39
CA THR A 25 5.45 7.77 -0.05
C THR A 25 4.65 7.25 -1.23
N ARG A 26 5.32 6.68 -2.24
CA ARG A 26 4.66 6.15 -3.43
C ARG A 26 3.70 5.01 -3.10
N LEU A 27 4.12 4.07 -2.25
CA LEU A 27 3.25 2.97 -1.82
C LEU A 27 2.07 3.48 -1.01
N LEU A 28 2.27 4.49 -0.15
CA LEU A 28 1.19 5.06 0.65
C LEU A 28 0.14 5.75 -0.24
N GLU A 29 0.57 6.52 -1.23
CA GLU A 29 -0.31 7.10 -2.26
C GLU A 29 -1.08 6.00 -3.01
N THR A 30 -0.38 4.96 -3.47
CA THR A 30 -1.01 3.82 -4.14
C THR A 30 -2.06 3.14 -3.24
N ARG A 31 -1.80 2.94 -1.94
CA ARG A 31 -2.80 2.35 -1.04
C ARG A 31 -4.01 3.23 -0.84
N TYR A 32 -3.83 4.55 -0.79
CA TYR A 32 -4.95 5.49 -0.75
C TYR A 32 -5.79 5.43 -2.02
N ASP A 33 -5.15 5.41 -3.19
CA ASP A 33 -5.85 5.31 -4.47
C ASP A 33 -6.62 3.98 -4.57
N ASN A 34 -6.02 2.87 -4.14
CA ASN A 34 -6.67 1.56 -4.17
C ASN A 34 -7.89 1.50 -3.25
N VAL A 35 -7.77 2.00 -2.02
CA VAL A 35 -8.89 2.06 -1.08
C VAL A 35 -10.03 2.88 -1.67
N ARG A 36 -9.71 4.03 -2.28
CA ARG A 36 -10.70 4.88 -2.93
C ARG A 36 -11.36 4.21 -4.14
N ALA A 37 -10.58 3.55 -4.99
CA ALA A 37 -11.08 2.84 -6.16
C ALA A 37 -12.05 1.73 -5.74
N ILE A 38 -11.69 0.93 -4.73
CA ILE A 38 -12.57 -0.13 -4.22
C ILE A 38 -13.82 0.45 -3.56
N GLN A 39 -13.72 1.56 -2.82
CA GLN A 39 -14.90 2.23 -2.24
C GLN A 39 -15.91 2.65 -3.29
N VAL A 40 -15.46 3.06 -4.47
CA VAL A 40 -16.34 3.39 -5.59
C VAL A 40 -16.89 2.10 -6.22
N LEU A 41 -16.02 1.17 -6.58
CA LEU A 41 -16.39 -0.04 -7.31
C LEU A 41 -17.33 -0.96 -6.53
N LYS A 42 -17.17 -1.07 -5.20
CA LYS A 42 -18.04 -1.91 -4.36
C LYS A 42 -19.50 -1.44 -4.36
N ASN A 43 -19.76 -0.16 -4.65
CA ASN A 43 -21.13 0.36 -4.74
C ASN A 43 -21.87 -0.16 -5.97
N PHE A 44 -21.15 -0.72 -6.95
CA PHE A 44 -21.69 -1.30 -8.18
C PHE A 44 -21.54 -2.83 -8.22
N ALA A 45 -21.03 -3.44 -7.15
CA ALA A 45 -20.93 -4.90 -7.04
C ALA A 45 -22.27 -5.45 -6.54
N HIS A 46 -22.98 -6.15 -7.42
CA HIS A 46 -24.27 -6.77 -7.15
C HIS A 46 -24.08 -8.17 -6.57
N ASP A 47 -23.07 -8.90 -7.05
CA ASP A 47 -22.65 -10.17 -6.49
C ASP A 47 -22.07 -9.98 -5.07
N ARG A 48 -22.67 -10.69 -4.12
CA ARG A 48 -22.37 -10.56 -2.70
C ARG A 48 -21.01 -11.15 -2.33
N ASP A 49 -20.56 -12.18 -3.02
CA ASP A 49 -19.25 -12.80 -2.80
C ASP A 49 -18.14 -11.91 -3.37
N LEU A 50 -18.37 -11.30 -4.54
CA LEU A 50 -17.49 -10.28 -5.11
C LEU A 50 -17.37 -9.08 -4.17
N SER A 51 -18.50 -8.56 -3.69
CA SER A 51 -18.54 -7.43 -2.74
C SER A 51 -17.75 -7.73 -1.46
N LEU A 52 -17.88 -8.95 -0.92
CA LEU A 52 -17.11 -9.39 0.24
C LEU A 52 -15.61 -9.51 -0.09
N ALA A 53 -15.25 -10.07 -1.25
CA ALA A 53 -13.86 -10.22 -1.67
C ALA A 53 -13.16 -8.87 -1.84
N VAL A 54 -13.78 -7.91 -2.53
CA VAL A 54 -13.21 -6.56 -2.71
C VAL A 54 -13.13 -5.81 -1.38
N THR A 55 -14.09 -6.01 -0.47
CA THR A 55 -14.05 -5.41 0.87
C THR A 55 -12.86 -5.93 1.68
N ARG A 56 -12.61 -7.25 1.68
CA ARG A 56 -11.43 -7.83 2.34
C ARG A 56 -10.11 -7.30 1.77
N LEU A 57 -10.04 -7.14 0.45
CA LEU A 57 -8.88 -6.55 -0.22
C LEU A 57 -8.67 -5.08 0.22
N MET A 58 -9.75 -4.30 0.28
CA MET A 58 -9.71 -2.92 0.77
C MET A 58 -9.20 -2.85 2.21
N ASP A 59 -9.67 -3.74 3.09
CA ASP A 59 -9.22 -3.79 4.49
C ASP A 59 -7.72 -4.08 4.57
N ALA A 60 -7.22 -5.04 3.78
CA ALA A 60 -5.79 -5.30 3.68
C ALA A 60 -4.99 -4.07 3.22
N TYR A 61 -5.50 -3.32 2.21
CA TYR A 61 -4.86 -2.07 1.78
C TYR A 61 -4.89 -0.97 2.85
N GLN A 62 -5.95 -0.89 3.65
CA GLN A 62 -6.01 0.04 4.78
C GLN A 62 -4.98 -0.30 5.85
N ASP A 63 -4.79 -1.58 6.17
CA ASP A 63 -3.79 -2.01 7.14
C ASP A 63 -2.36 -1.75 6.65
N GLN A 64 -2.09 -2.00 5.37
CA GLN A 64 -0.82 -1.64 4.72
C GLN A 64 -0.60 -0.12 4.73
N ALA A 65 -1.63 0.68 4.44
CA ALA A 65 -1.55 2.15 4.52
C ALA A 65 -1.20 2.61 5.94
N ARG A 66 -1.86 2.07 6.97
CA ARG A 66 -1.55 2.38 8.38
C ARG A 66 -0.13 2.00 8.75
N ALA A 67 0.39 0.90 8.23
CA ALA A 67 1.78 0.51 8.43
C ALA A 67 2.75 1.49 7.77
N LEU A 68 2.49 1.90 6.53
CA LEU A 68 3.28 2.90 5.81
C LEU A 68 3.21 4.29 6.46
N GLU A 69 2.04 4.71 6.97
CA GLU A 69 1.88 5.95 7.75
C GLU A 69 2.83 5.96 8.97
N ARG A 70 2.92 4.83 9.70
CA ARG A 70 3.85 4.71 10.85
C ARG A 70 5.31 4.84 10.43
N GLU A 71 5.69 4.24 9.30
CA GLU A 71 7.06 4.37 8.75
C GLU A 71 7.35 5.80 8.30
N ALA A 72 6.40 6.45 7.60
CA ALA A 72 6.52 7.85 7.20
C ALA A 72 6.73 8.76 8.41
N VAL A 73 5.96 8.58 9.49
CA VAL A 73 6.14 9.33 10.75
C VAL A 73 7.49 9.03 11.40
N ARG A 74 7.90 7.75 11.46
CA ARG A 74 9.20 7.33 12.02
C ARG A 74 10.37 8.03 11.34
N PHE A 75 10.32 8.12 10.01
CA PHE A 75 11.35 8.76 9.19
C PHE A 75 11.09 10.25 8.89
N ARG A 76 10.06 10.84 9.50
CA ARG A 76 9.69 12.26 9.36
C ARG A 76 9.40 12.69 7.91
N LEU A 77 8.82 11.79 7.13
CA LEU A 77 8.35 12.05 5.78
C LEU A 77 7.03 12.81 5.82
N LYS A 78 6.81 13.66 4.82
CA LYS A 78 5.52 14.33 4.62
C LYS A 78 4.49 13.30 4.17
N LEU A 79 3.40 13.19 4.92
CA LEU A 79 2.28 12.32 4.55
C LEU A 79 1.50 12.91 3.35
N PRO A 80 1.12 12.09 2.36
CA PRO A 80 0.20 12.51 1.31
C PRO A 80 -1.21 12.73 1.87
N SER A 81 -2.02 13.49 1.13
CA SER A 81 -3.41 13.76 1.51
C SER A 81 -4.23 12.46 1.54
N LYS A 82 -4.90 12.20 2.67
CA LYS A 82 -5.75 11.02 2.82
C LYS A 82 -7.06 11.20 2.03
N PRO A 83 -7.53 10.17 1.30
CA PRO A 83 -8.82 10.22 0.63
C PRO A 83 -9.98 10.27 1.64
N PRO A 84 -11.19 10.67 1.20
CA PRO A 84 -12.39 10.61 2.02
C PRO A 84 -12.63 9.21 2.59
N LYS A 85 -13.19 9.12 3.79
CA LYS A 85 -13.40 7.84 4.48
C LYS A 85 -14.42 6.94 3.78
N ASP A 86 -15.43 7.52 3.14
CA ASP A 86 -16.44 6.79 2.37
C ASP A 86 -16.84 7.61 1.15
N VAL A 87 -17.10 6.93 0.05
CA VAL A 87 -17.69 7.50 -1.16
C VAL A 87 -19.07 6.88 -1.33
N LYS A 88 -20.13 7.67 -1.11
CA LYS A 88 -21.51 7.26 -1.41
C LYS A 88 -21.88 7.79 -2.79
N THR A 89 -22.27 6.90 -3.69
CA THR A 89 -22.79 7.26 -5.02
C THR A 89 -24.32 7.24 -4.96
N SER A 90 -24.97 8.28 -5.49
CA SER A 90 -26.44 8.46 -5.43
C SER A 90 -27.20 7.84 -6.61
N HIS A 91 -26.50 7.27 -7.58
CA HIS A 91 -27.10 6.72 -8.80
C HIS A 91 -26.55 5.32 -9.08
N GLU A 92 -27.46 4.36 -9.26
CA GLU A 92 -27.15 3.07 -9.88
C GLU A 92 -26.82 3.33 -11.35
N LEU A 93 -25.58 3.03 -11.74
CA LEU A 93 -25.18 3.02 -13.14
C LEU A 93 -25.26 1.57 -13.60
N ASP A 94 -26.40 1.17 -14.19
CA ASP A 94 -26.64 -0.18 -14.73
C ASP A 94 -25.58 -0.64 -15.76
N ILE A 95 -24.73 0.26 -16.21
CA ILE A 95 -23.64 0.00 -17.16
C ILE A 95 -22.46 -0.71 -16.49
N ILE A 96 -22.28 -0.59 -15.17
CA ILE A 96 -21.15 -1.20 -14.46
C ILE A 96 -21.54 -2.60 -13.98
N SER A 97 -21.05 -3.61 -14.69
CA SER A 97 -21.27 -5.02 -14.35
C SER A 97 -20.27 -5.54 -13.31
N ASP A 98 -20.63 -6.63 -12.63
CA ASP A 98 -19.72 -7.36 -11.73
C ASP A 98 -18.44 -7.83 -12.44
N GLU A 99 -18.55 -8.23 -13.72
CA GLU A 99 -17.39 -8.58 -14.54
C GLU A 99 -16.43 -7.38 -14.70
N PHE A 100 -16.97 -6.19 -14.94
CA PHE A 100 -16.18 -4.98 -15.05
C PHE A 100 -15.48 -4.63 -13.73
N VAL A 101 -16.19 -4.73 -12.62
CA VAL A 101 -15.65 -4.53 -11.27
C VAL A 101 -14.50 -5.52 -11.03
N TYR A 102 -14.74 -6.82 -11.25
CA TYR A 102 -13.75 -7.87 -11.07
C TYR A 102 -12.49 -7.63 -11.92
N ARG A 103 -12.66 -7.41 -13.23
CA ARG A 103 -11.52 -7.19 -14.14
C ARG A 103 -10.71 -5.95 -13.78
N THR A 104 -11.38 -4.89 -13.33
CA THR A 104 -10.73 -3.66 -12.88
C THR A 104 -9.90 -3.91 -11.62
N VAL A 105 -10.50 -4.52 -10.59
CA VAL A 105 -9.81 -4.81 -9.33
C VAL A 105 -8.61 -5.73 -9.56
N VAL A 106 -8.76 -6.80 -10.33
CA VAL A 106 -7.67 -7.75 -10.60
C VAL A 106 -6.51 -7.10 -11.36
N ARG A 107 -6.81 -6.26 -12.36
CA ARG A 107 -5.78 -5.50 -13.07
C ARG A 107 -5.01 -4.57 -12.12
N ASP A 108 -5.72 -3.90 -11.22
CA ASP A 108 -5.10 -2.98 -10.27
C ASP A 108 -4.22 -3.74 -9.26
N VAL A 109 -4.67 -4.90 -8.76
CA VAL A 109 -3.87 -5.81 -7.91
C VAL A 109 -2.60 -6.26 -8.61
N GLN A 110 -2.66 -6.60 -9.90
CA GLN A 110 -1.47 -6.99 -10.67
C GLN A 110 -0.47 -5.82 -10.78
N GLY A 111 -0.97 -4.61 -11.01
CA GLY A 111 -0.16 -3.39 -11.00
C GLY A 111 0.47 -3.13 -9.63
N ASP A 112 -0.28 -3.33 -8.55
CA ASP A 112 0.20 -3.17 -7.18
C ASP A 112 1.36 -4.09 -6.84
N VAL A 113 1.25 -5.37 -7.25
CA VAL A 113 2.32 -6.35 -7.05
C VAL A 113 3.60 -5.89 -7.74
N PHE A 114 3.50 -5.32 -8.94
CA PHE A 114 4.67 -4.77 -9.64
C PHE A 114 5.30 -3.58 -8.90
N VAL A 115 4.49 -2.62 -8.46
CA VAL A 115 4.97 -1.45 -7.71
C VAL A 115 5.63 -1.89 -6.39
N LEU A 116 4.98 -2.76 -5.63
CA LEU A 116 5.49 -3.27 -4.36
C LEU A 116 6.77 -4.09 -4.54
N SER A 117 6.82 -4.99 -5.53
CA SER A 117 8.01 -5.79 -5.84
C SER A 117 9.19 -4.92 -6.26
N ARG A 118 8.93 -3.84 -7.02
CA ARG A 118 9.96 -2.86 -7.37
C ARG A 118 10.49 -2.17 -6.11
N THR A 119 9.63 -1.72 -5.22
CA THR A 119 10.04 -1.04 -3.98
C THR A 119 10.83 -1.97 -3.06
N VAL A 120 10.41 -3.23 -2.92
CA VAL A 120 11.17 -4.26 -2.18
C VAL A 120 12.58 -4.41 -2.75
N ARG A 121 12.69 -4.51 -4.08
CA ARG A 121 13.99 -4.66 -4.77
C ARG A 121 14.90 -3.44 -4.60
N THR A 122 14.35 -2.23 -4.56
CA THR A 122 15.13 -1.00 -4.40
C THR A 122 15.47 -0.67 -2.95
N THR A 123 14.77 -1.28 -1.98
CA THR A 123 15.03 -1.12 -0.54
C THR A 123 16.22 -2.00 -0.13
N THR A 124 17.43 -1.48 -0.32
CA THR A 124 18.67 -2.26 -0.11
C THR A 124 19.40 -1.88 1.18
N THR A 125 19.15 -0.70 1.75
CA THR A 125 19.92 -0.16 2.88
C THR A 125 19.21 -0.35 4.22
N ASN A 126 17.90 -0.61 4.20
CA ASN A 126 17.09 -0.86 5.38
C ASN A 126 16.40 -2.25 5.36
N ASP A 127 17.02 -3.24 6.00
CA ASP A 127 16.50 -4.61 6.06
C ASP A 127 15.14 -4.72 6.78
N ARG A 128 14.88 -3.87 7.78
CA ARG A 128 13.62 -3.89 8.53
C ARG A 128 12.48 -3.40 7.65
N LEU A 129 12.69 -2.29 6.94
CA LEU A 129 11.75 -1.77 5.97
C LEU A 129 11.53 -2.78 4.84
N ARG A 130 12.60 -3.37 4.28
CA ARG A 130 12.46 -4.41 3.25
C ARG A 130 11.62 -5.57 3.75
N LYS A 131 11.84 -6.03 4.99
CA LYS A 131 11.05 -7.12 5.60
C LYS A 131 9.57 -6.73 5.69
N LEU A 132 9.24 -5.54 6.19
CA LEU A 132 7.87 -5.04 6.24
C LEU A 132 7.22 -5.06 4.86
N LEU A 133 7.93 -4.58 3.84
CA LEU A 133 7.42 -4.54 2.46
C LEU A 133 7.24 -5.95 1.87
N CYS A 134 8.10 -6.91 2.19
CA CYS A 134 7.91 -8.31 1.82
C CYS A 134 6.69 -8.93 2.51
N ASP A 135 6.40 -8.54 3.75
CA ASP A 135 5.24 -9.04 4.49
C ASP A 135 3.92 -8.57 3.86
N PHE A 136 3.92 -7.48 3.08
CA PHE A 136 2.75 -7.04 2.30
C PHE A 136 2.45 -7.89 1.06
N LEU A 137 3.38 -8.76 0.63
CA LEU A 137 3.21 -9.69 -0.48
C LEU A 137 2.70 -11.07 -0.04
N ARG A 138 2.54 -11.28 1.28
CA ARG A 138 2.05 -12.53 1.87
C ARG A 138 0.60 -12.40 2.25
#